data_AF-A0A8S1RYP0-F1
#
_entry.id   AF-A0A8S1RYP0-F1
#
_cell.length_a   1.000
_cell.length_b   1.000
_cell.length_c   1.000
_cell.angle_alpha   90.00
_cell.angle_beta   90.00
_cell.angle_gamma   90.00
#
_symmetry.space_group_name_H-M   'P 1'
#
loop_
_entity.id
_entity.type
_entity.pdbx_description
1 polymer ?
#
loop_
_entity_poly.entity_id
_entity_poly.type
_entity_poly.pdbx_seq_one_letter_code
_entity_poly.pdbx_strand_id
1 'polypeptide(L)'
;MIQQTNLKLKCQQDNHKEEIDFICYYEFCTGFRLNCFDCIKIGIHHTHSDDVKKVNSLIPFIEGNNKECDNLIDDLNKYVLSLNQSFSQLTKGIRNKYSLVKERLVNMNSYQINDYLNSTTKLTEYKQSISKIIQQQINKLNNSFNNLYEQLQLYFN
;
A
#
# COMPACT_ATOMS: atom_id res chain seq x y z
N MET A 1 -21.67 19.19 -11.83
CA MET A 1 -23.03 18.61 -11.78
C MET A 1 -22.94 17.23 -12.41
N ILE A 2 -22.84 16.18 -11.59
CA ILE A 2 -22.78 14.80 -12.09
C ILE A 2 -24.24 14.37 -12.30
N GLN A 3 -24.58 14.01 -13.55
CA GLN A 3 -25.90 13.46 -13.88
C GLN A 3 -26.11 12.21 -13.02
N GLN A 4 -27.17 12.19 -12.22
CA GLN A 4 -27.67 10.97 -11.60
C GLN A 4 -28.12 10.04 -12.73
N THR A 5 -27.20 9.20 -13.22
CA THR A 5 -27.56 8.07 -14.07
C THR A 5 -28.38 7.14 -13.20
N ASN A 6 -29.69 7.13 -13.42
CA ASN A 6 -30.58 6.11 -12.87
C ASN A 6 -30.14 4.76 -13.45
N LEU A 7 -29.26 4.04 -12.74
CA LEU A 7 -28.86 2.69 -13.09
C LEU A 7 -30.09 1.79 -12.97
N LYS A 8 -30.74 1.51 -14.10
CA LYS A 8 -31.89 0.61 -14.19
C LYS A 8 -31.41 -0.83 -14.31
N LEU A 9 -30.99 -1.42 -13.20
CA LEU A 9 -30.62 -2.83 -13.13
C LEU A 9 -31.85 -3.66 -12.76
N LYS A 10 -32.04 -4.81 -13.41
CA LYS A 10 -33.10 -5.77 -13.06
C LYS A 10 -32.64 -6.69 -11.93
N CYS A 11 -33.58 -7.13 -11.11
CA CYS A 11 -33.33 -8.22 -10.17
C CYS A 11 -32.93 -9.50 -10.90
N GLN A 12 -31.99 -10.28 -10.33
CA GLN A 12 -31.57 -11.57 -10.89
C GLN A 12 -32.60 -12.69 -10.64
N GLN A 13 -33.54 -12.49 -9.70
CA GLN A 13 -34.59 -13.47 -9.40
C GLN A 13 -35.72 -13.37 -10.42
N ASP A 14 -35.99 -14.43 -11.17
CA ASP A 14 -36.98 -14.44 -12.27
C ASP A 14 -38.41 -14.08 -11.83
N ASN A 15 -38.74 -14.35 -10.56
CA ASN A 15 -40.03 -14.00 -9.95
C ASN A 15 -40.11 -12.55 -9.45
N HIS A 16 -39.00 -11.81 -9.44
CA HIS A 16 -38.95 -10.39 -9.07
C HIS A 16 -38.92 -9.53 -10.34
N LYS A 17 -40.01 -8.79 -10.59
CA LYS A 17 -40.12 -7.91 -11.78
C LYS A 17 -39.54 -6.51 -11.57
N GLU A 18 -39.13 -6.20 -10.35
CA GLU A 18 -38.69 -4.87 -9.93
C GLU A 18 -37.24 -4.58 -10.30
N GLU A 19 -36.94 -3.29 -10.42
CA GLU A 19 -35.58 -2.78 -10.55
C GLU A 19 -34.83 -2.90 -9.21
N ILE A 20 -33.50 -2.85 -9.25
CA ILE A 20 -32.66 -2.80 -8.05
C ILE A 20 -32.77 -1.41 -7.42
N ASP A 21 -33.27 -1.37 -6.19
CA ASP A 21 -33.42 -0.15 -5.41
C ASP A 21 -32.40 -0.04 -4.27
N PHE A 22 -31.76 -1.15 -3.89
CA PHE A 22 -30.92 -1.26 -2.71
C PHE A 22 -29.61 -2.00 -2.98
N ILE A 23 -28.57 -1.62 -2.24
CA ILE A 23 -27.25 -2.23 -2.27
C ILE A 23 -26.79 -2.50 -0.84
N CYS A 24 -26.27 -3.71 -0.61
CA CYS A 24 -25.62 -4.09 0.63
C CYS A 24 -24.11 -3.80 0.59
N TYR A 25 -23.64 -2.93 1.50
CA TYR A 25 -22.22 -2.57 1.63
C TYR A 25 -21.50 -3.33 2.74
N TYR A 26 -22.17 -4.23 3.48
CA TYR A 26 -21.54 -4.97 4.56
C TYR A 26 -20.37 -5.80 4.05
N GLU A 27 -19.18 -5.58 4.60
CA GLU A 27 -17.93 -6.14 4.07
C GLU A 27 -17.94 -7.69 4.07
N PHE A 28 -18.49 -8.30 5.12
CA PHE A 28 -18.56 -9.76 5.27
C PHE A 28 -19.83 -10.39 4.67
N CYS A 29 -20.60 -9.64 3.88
CA CYS A 29 -21.79 -10.18 3.23
C CYS A 29 -21.42 -11.23 2.18
N THR A 30 -21.95 -12.43 2.33
CA THR A 30 -21.81 -13.55 1.37
C THR A 30 -22.99 -13.66 0.39
N GLY A 31 -24.05 -12.88 0.63
CA GLY A 31 -25.24 -12.84 -0.23
C GLY A 31 -25.07 -11.94 -1.45
N PHE A 32 -26.01 -12.04 -2.40
CA PHE A 32 -26.06 -11.15 -3.56
C PHE A 32 -26.35 -9.71 -3.11
N ARG A 33 -25.49 -8.76 -3.48
CA ARG A 33 -25.50 -7.41 -2.89
C ARG A 33 -26.51 -6.45 -3.50
N LEU A 34 -27.01 -6.74 -4.71
CA LEU A 34 -27.99 -5.91 -5.40
C LEU A 34 -29.40 -6.42 -5.11
N ASN A 35 -30.25 -5.57 -4.52
CA ASN A 35 -31.54 -5.97 -3.99
C ASN A 35 -32.68 -5.09 -4.52
N CYS A 36 -33.76 -5.71 -4.97
CA CYS A 36 -35.05 -5.03 -5.12
C CYS A 36 -35.81 -5.06 -3.78
N PHE A 37 -36.96 -4.39 -3.71
CA PHE A 37 -37.77 -4.35 -2.49
C PHE A 37 -38.24 -5.75 -2.04
N ASP A 38 -38.59 -6.63 -2.97
CA ASP A 38 -39.00 -8.00 -2.66
C ASP A 38 -37.86 -8.85 -2.08
N CYS A 39 -36.60 -8.67 -2.53
CA CYS A 39 -35.44 -9.31 -1.90
C CYS A 39 -35.29 -8.91 -0.42
N ILE A 40 -35.55 -7.64 -0.10
CA ILE A 40 -35.48 -7.12 1.27
C ILE A 40 -36.59 -7.73 2.14
N LYS A 41 -37.82 -7.86 1.63
CA LYS A 41 -38.94 -8.49 2.37
C LYS A 41 -38.66 -9.92 2.79
N ILE A 42 -37.97 -10.69 1.95
CA ILE A 42 -37.60 -12.09 2.22
C ILE A 42 -36.51 -12.17 3.32
N GLY A 43 -35.87 -11.05 3.66
CA GLY A 43 -34.99 -10.94 4.82
C GLY A 43 -33.56 -11.39 4.58
N ILE A 44 -33.09 -11.43 3.33
CA ILE A 44 -31.74 -11.94 2.96
C ILE A 44 -30.61 -11.16 3.67
N HIS A 45 -30.84 -9.90 4.04
CA HIS A 45 -29.86 -9.01 4.70
C HIS A 45 -30.31 -8.51 6.09
N HIS A 46 -31.27 -9.18 6.75
CA HIS A 46 -31.85 -8.68 8.01
C HIS A 46 -30.82 -8.49 9.13
N THR A 47 -29.77 -9.32 9.18
CA THR A 47 -28.72 -9.28 10.21
C THR A 47 -27.80 -8.06 10.12
N HIS A 48 -27.78 -7.37 8.98
CA HIS A 48 -26.96 -6.19 8.70
C HIS A 48 -27.75 -5.18 7.85
N SER A 49 -29.02 -4.99 8.20
CA SER A 49 -29.92 -4.10 7.46
C SER A 49 -29.46 -2.64 7.46
N ASP A 50 -28.70 -2.22 8.47
CA ASP A 50 -28.09 -0.89 8.54
C ASP A 50 -27.09 -0.61 7.42
N ASP A 51 -26.48 -1.66 6.86
CA ASP A 51 -25.52 -1.58 5.75
C ASP A 51 -26.18 -1.66 4.37
N VAL A 52 -27.51 -1.81 4.33
CA VAL A 52 -28.31 -1.77 3.11
C VAL A 52 -28.74 -0.33 2.84
N LYS A 53 -28.25 0.27 1.75
CA LYS A 53 -28.59 1.64 1.35
C LYS A 53 -29.25 1.66 -0.02
N LYS A 54 -29.83 2.80 -0.39
CA LYS A 54 -30.44 3.01 -1.71
C LYS A 54 -29.38 2.97 -2.82
N VAL A 55 -29.76 2.48 -3.99
CA VAL A 55 -28.89 2.36 -5.17
C VAL A 55 -28.23 3.69 -5.58
N ASN A 56 -28.88 4.82 -5.32
CA ASN A 56 -28.33 6.15 -5.59
C ASN A 56 -27.10 6.50 -4.73
N SER A 57 -26.83 5.75 -3.65
CA SER A 57 -25.62 5.90 -2.85
C SER A 57 -24.40 5.18 -3.43
N LEU A 58 -24.56 4.42 -4.53
CA LEU A 58 -23.49 3.66 -5.16
C LEU A 58 -22.36 4.55 -5.67
N ILE A 59 -22.71 5.63 -6.38
CA ILE A 59 -21.72 6.55 -6.93
C ILE A 59 -20.92 7.21 -5.79
N PRO A 60 -21.55 7.83 -4.77
CA PRO A 60 -20.81 8.34 -3.60
C PRO A 60 -19.95 7.30 -2.88
N PHE A 61 -20.42 6.05 -2.77
CA PHE A 61 -19.64 4.97 -2.16
C PHE A 61 -18.39 4.62 -2.96
N ILE A 62 -18.52 4.48 -4.29
CA ILE A 62 -17.40 4.22 -5.20
C ILE A 62 -16.41 5.40 -5.18
N GLU A 63 -16.90 6.64 -5.22
CA GLU A 63 -16.05 7.84 -5.12
C GLU A 63 -15.30 7.89 -3.78
N GLY A 64 -15.96 7.52 -2.68
CA GLY A 64 -15.33 7.38 -1.37
C GLY A 64 -14.21 6.34 -1.37
N ASN A 65 -14.47 5.16 -1.92
CA ASN A 65 -13.46 4.11 -2.03
C ASN A 65 -12.28 4.51 -2.94
N ASN A 66 -12.55 5.19 -4.06
CA ASN A 66 -11.50 5.70 -4.94
C ASN A 66 -10.59 6.68 -4.20
N LYS A 67 -11.17 7.56 -3.39
CA LYS A 67 -10.39 8.49 -2.56
C LYS A 67 -9.55 7.76 -1.52
N GLU A 68 -10.08 6.71 -0.88
CA GLU A 68 -9.29 5.89 0.05
C GLU A 68 -8.16 5.14 -0.67
N CYS A 69 -8.36 4.70 -1.91
CA CYS A 69 -7.29 4.16 -2.75
C CYS A 69 -6.19 5.20 -3.04
N ASP A 70 -6.58 6.43 -3.39
CA ASP A 70 -5.64 7.53 -3.62
C ASP A 70 -4.85 7.87 -2.35
N ASN A 71 -5.53 7.94 -1.19
CA ASN A 71 -4.90 8.17 0.11
C ASN A 71 -3.85 7.08 0.42
N LEU A 72 -4.19 5.81 0.17
CA LEU A 72 -3.27 4.69 0.36
C LEU A 72 -2.03 4.82 -0.54
N ILE A 73 -2.21 5.18 -1.82
CA ILE A 73 -1.10 5.41 -2.74
C ILE A 73 -0.20 6.55 -2.24
N ASP A 74 -0.77 7.63 -1.75
CA ASP A 74 -0.02 8.75 -1.17
C ASP A 74 0.79 8.34 0.05
N ASP A 75 0.22 7.51 0.94
CA ASP A 75 0.95 6.99 2.10
C ASP A 75 2.09 6.06 1.70
N LEU A 76 1.89 5.20 0.69
CA LEU A 76 2.96 4.36 0.13
C LEU A 76 4.11 5.22 -0.43
N ASN A 77 3.78 6.31 -1.14
CA ASN A 77 4.78 7.24 -1.66
C ASN A 77 5.58 7.91 -0.53
N LYS A 78 4.96 8.25 0.60
CA LYS A 78 5.67 8.80 1.78
C LYS A 78 6.68 7.80 2.34
N TYR A 79 6.35 6.51 2.39
CA TYR A 79 7.29 5.48 2.84
C TYR A 79 8.50 5.36 1.93
N VAL A 80 8.30 5.41 0.61
CA VAL A 80 9.41 5.42 -0.37
C VAL A 80 10.32 6.63 -0.16
N LEU A 81 9.75 7.82 0.06
CA LEU A 81 10.54 9.03 0.34
C LEU A 81 11.38 8.87 1.62
N SER A 82 10.81 8.31 2.69
CA SER A 82 11.52 8.05 3.95
C SER A 82 12.67 7.03 3.78
N LEU A 83 12.45 5.97 3.00
CA LEU A 83 13.48 4.99 2.65
C LEU A 83 14.63 5.64 1.86
N ASN A 84 14.31 6.49 0.89
CA ASN A 84 15.31 7.23 0.11
C ASN A 84 16.15 8.16 0.99
N GLN A 85 15.53 8.84 1.96
CA GLN A 85 16.24 9.67 2.93
C GLN A 85 17.21 8.84 3.77
N SER A 86 16.76 7.70 4.28
CA SER A 86 17.58 6.77 5.06
C SER A 86 18.76 6.23 4.25
N PHE A 87 18.54 5.89 2.98
CA PHE A 87 19.59 5.42 2.08
C PHE A 87 20.63 6.52 1.75
N SER A 88 20.16 7.76 1.59
CA SER A 88 21.03 8.92 1.42
C SER A 88 21.92 9.15 2.65
N GLN A 89 21.36 9.05 3.86
CA GLN A 89 22.12 9.14 5.11
C GLN A 89 23.18 8.05 5.22
N LEU A 90 22.85 6.80 4.88
CA LEU A 90 23.81 5.70 4.84
C LEU A 90 24.96 5.98 3.87
N THR A 91 24.64 6.43 2.64
CA THR A 91 25.62 6.78 1.62
C THR A 91 26.54 7.92 2.10
N LYS A 92 25.98 8.95 2.74
CA LYS A 92 26.74 10.03 3.36
C LYS A 92 27.65 9.52 4.47
N GLY A 93 27.17 8.60 5.31
CA GLY A 93 27.98 7.96 6.37
C GLY A 93 29.17 7.17 5.81
N ILE A 94 28.96 6.41 4.73
CA ILE A 94 30.03 5.68 4.04
C ILE A 94 31.08 6.65 3.50
N ARG A 95 30.67 7.70 2.78
CA ARG A 95 31.58 8.73 2.26
C ARG A 95 32.33 9.43 3.38
N ASN A 96 31.64 9.84 4.44
CA ASN A 96 32.27 10.52 5.56
C ASN A 96 33.32 9.66 6.27
N LYS A 97 33.09 8.35 6.37
CA LYS A 97 34.00 7.41 7.05
C LYS A 97 35.22 7.06 6.20
N TYR A 98 35.01 6.79 4.91
CA TYR A 98 36.05 6.20 4.06
C TYR A 98 36.64 7.14 3.01
N SER A 99 35.97 8.25 2.69
CA SER A 99 36.53 9.30 1.82
C SER A 99 37.28 10.32 2.66
N LEU A 100 38.59 10.13 2.79
CA LEU A 100 39.44 11.08 3.48
C LEU A 100 40.01 12.10 2.49
N VAL A 101 39.78 13.37 2.77
CA VAL A 101 40.38 14.48 2.00
C VAL A 101 41.80 14.69 2.52
N LYS A 102 42.77 14.89 1.60
CA LYS A 102 44.19 15.11 1.91
C LYS A 102 44.41 16.13 3.04
N GLU A 103 43.62 17.20 3.04
CA GLU A 103 43.64 18.26 4.07
C GLU A 103 43.32 17.78 5.48
N ARG A 104 42.47 16.76 5.64
CA ARG A 104 42.19 16.16 6.96
C ARG A 104 43.37 15.34 7.47
N LEU A 105 44.07 14.63 6.59
CA LEU A 105 45.22 13.82 6.96
C LEU A 105 46.37 14.68 7.52
N VAL A 106 46.61 15.84 6.90
CA VAL A 106 47.71 16.77 7.27
C VAL A 106 47.53 17.33 8.69
N ASN A 107 46.29 17.39 9.19
CA ASN A 107 45.96 17.92 10.51
C ASN A 107 45.82 16.84 11.60
N MET A 108 46.05 15.56 11.27
CA MET A 108 45.93 14.46 12.22
C MET A 108 47.26 14.13 12.90
N ASN A 109 47.21 13.83 14.20
CA ASN A 109 48.36 13.27 14.92
C ASN A 109 48.49 11.74 14.68
N SER A 110 49.59 11.16 15.14
CA SER A 110 49.90 9.73 14.93
C SER A 110 48.81 8.77 15.46
N TYR A 111 48.20 9.07 16.60
CA TYR A 111 47.10 8.28 17.16
C TYR A 111 45.86 8.31 16.26
N GLN A 112 45.48 9.51 15.79
CA GLN A 112 44.33 9.69 14.89
C GLN A 112 44.54 9.00 13.53
N ILE A 113 45.76 9.05 12.99
CA ILE A 113 46.12 8.35 11.75
C ILE A 113 46.02 6.83 11.96
N ASN A 114 46.54 6.31 13.07
CA ASN A 114 46.46 4.89 13.40
C ASN A 114 45.01 4.41 13.52
N ASP A 115 44.15 5.18 14.20
CA ASP A 115 42.72 4.86 14.31
C ASP A 115 42.01 4.90 12.96
N TYR A 116 42.31 5.90 12.13
CA TYR A 116 41.78 5.97 10.77
C TYR A 116 42.18 4.76 9.93
N LEU A 117 43.46 4.39 9.93
CA LEU A 117 43.97 3.21 9.21
C LEU A 117 43.29 1.94 9.69
N ASN A 118 43.19 1.72 11.01
CA ASN A 118 42.48 0.60 11.61
C ASN A 118 41.00 0.51 11.20
N SER A 119 40.35 1.66 11.01
CA SER A 119 38.96 1.70 10.55
C SER A 119 38.83 1.43 9.05
N THR A 120 39.81 1.87 8.25
CA THR A 120 39.80 1.85 6.78
C THR A 120 40.20 0.49 6.23
N THR A 121 41.15 -0.20 6.89
CA THR A 121 41.52 -1.58 6.53
C THR A 121 40.35 -2.55 6.63
N LYS A 122 39.35 -2.25 7.47
CA LYS A 122 38.11 -3.02 7.61
C LYS A 122 37.03 -2.70 6.55
N LEU A 123 37.31 -1.82 5.58
CA LEU A 123 36.32 -1.42 4.55
C LEU A 123 35.75 -2.63 3.79
N THR A 124 36.57 -3.62 3.45
CA THR A 124 36.11 -4.82 2.73
C THR A 124 35.07 -5.59 3.53
N GLU A 125 35.28 -5.80 4.83
CA GLU A 125 34.34 -6.47 5.73
C GLU A 125 33.03 -5.66 5.86
N TYR A 126 33.14 -4.34 6.04
CA TYR A 126 31.97 -3.46 6.12
C TYR A 126 31.18 -3.45 4.80
N LYS A 127 31.86 -3.42 3.65
CA LYS A 127 31.22 -3.48 2.32
C LYS A 127 30.41 -4.77 2.19
N GLN A 128 31.02 -5.92 2.51
CA GLN A 128 30.32 -7.21 2.46
C GLN A 128 29.12 -7.25 3.41
N SER A 129 29.29 -6.77 4.64
CA SER A 129 28.23 -6.73 5.64
C SER A 129 27.06 -5.85 5.20
N ILE A 130 27.33 -4.61 4.78
CA ILE A 130 26.32 -3.66 4.28
C ILE A 130 25.59 -4.27 3.07
N SER A 131 26.32 -4.75 2.06
CA SER A 131 25.73 -5.35 0.86
C SER A 131 24.84 -6.54 1.20
N LYS A 132 25.29 -7.45 2.07
CA LYS A 132 24.51 -8.62 2.49
C LYS A 132 23.22 -8.21 3.20
N ILE A 133 23.31 -7.30 4.17
CA ILE A 133 22.14 -6.84 4.93
C ILE A 133 21.13 -6.16 4.00
N ILE A 134 21.57 -5.20 3.18
CA ILE A 134 20.69 -4.47 2.27
C ILE A 134 20.03 -5.42 1.27
N GLN A 135 20.79 -6.34 0.66
CA GLN A 135 20.24 -7.30 -0.29
C GLN A 135 19.18 -8.21 0.36
N GLN A 136 19.41 -8.69 1.57
CA GLN A 136 18.42 -9.49 2.30
C GLN A 136 17.13 -8.73 2.56
N GLN A 137 17.21 -7.45 2.94
CA GLN A 137 16.01 -6.65 3.18
C GLN A 137 15.26 -6.31 1.89
N ILE A 138 15.98 -5.99 0.81
CA ILE A 138 15.36 -5.76 -0.51
C ILE A 138 14.61 -7.01 -0.98
N ASN A 139 15.21 -8.20 -0.85
CA ASN A 139 14.56 -9.45 -1.24
C ASN A 139 13.28 -9.71 -0.43
N LYS A 140 13.31 -9.48 0.88
CA LYS A 140 12.12 -9.61 1.74
C LYS A 140 11.01 -8.65 1.31
N LEU A 141 11.36 -7.39 1.09
CA LEU A 141 10.40 -6.35 0.70
C LEU A 141 9.78 -6.67 -0.67
N ASN A 142 10.60 -7.07 -1.65
CA ASN A 142 10.12 -7.45 -2.98
C ASN A 142 9.15 -8.63 -2.92
N ASN A 143 9.45 -9.66 -2.11
CA ASN A 143 8.54 -10.78 -1.91
C ASN A 143 7.21 -10.32 -1.29
N SER A 144 7.25 -9.44 -0.29
CA SER A 144 6.03 -8.87 0.30
C SER A 144 5.21 -8.07 -0.72
N PHE A 145 5.86 -7.26 -1.57
CA PHE A 145 5.16 -6.50 -2.61
C PHE A 145 4.54 -7.40 -3.67
N ASN A 146 5.23 -8.46 -4.11
CA ASN A 146 4.67 -9.42 -5.06
C ASN A 146 3.44 -10.14 -4.48
N ASN A 147 3.52 -10.59 -3.22
CA ASN A 147 2.39 -11.24 -2.56
C ASN A 147 1.17 -10.31 -2.43
N LEU A 148 1.39 -9.03 -2.09
CA LEU A 148 0.31 -8.04 -2.03
C LEU A 148 -0.26 -7.76 -3.42
N TYR A 149 0.59 -7.69 -4.44
CA TYR A 149 0.16 -7.51 -5.82
C TYR A 149 -0.71 -8.67 -6.32
N GLU A 150 -0.34 -9.90 -5.99
CA GLU A 150 -1.14 -11.09 -6.30
C GLU A 150 -2.52 -11.06 -5.63
N GLN A 151 -2.61 -10.57 -4.38
CA GLN A 151 -3.89 -10.40 -3.68
C GLN A 151 -4.81 -9.35 -4.32
N LEU A 152 -4.26 -8.40 -5.08
CA LEU A 152 -5.02 -7.37 -5.79
C LEU A 152 -5.50 -7.81 -7.18
N GLN A 153 -5.05 -8.96 -7.70
CA GLN A 153 -5.52 -9.48 -8.97
C GLN A 153 -6.99 -9.93 -8.84
N LEU A 154 -7.88 -9.27 -9.58
CA LEU A 154 -9.27 -9.68 -9.69
C LEU A 154 -9.38 -10.91 -10.59
N TYR A 155 -9.99 -11.99 -10.08
CA TYR A 155 -10.40 -13.11 -10.92
C TYR A 155 -11.62 -12.70 -11.75
N PHE A 156 -11.38 -12.23 -12.98
CA PHE A 156 -12.42 -12.17 -14.00
C PHE A 156 -12.45 -13.53 -14.71
N ASN A 157 -13.40 -14.39 -14.35
CA ASN A 157 -13.76 -15.57 -15.14
C ASN A 157 -14.91 -15.22 -16.08
#